data_AF-A0A3B8WJR4-F1
#
_entry.id   AF-A0A3B8WJR4-F1
#
_cell.length_a   1.000
_cell.length_b   1.000
_cell.length_c   1.000
_cell.angle_alpha   90.00
_cell.angle_beta   90.00
_cell.angle_gamma   90.00
#
_symmetry.space_group_name_H-M   'P 1'
#
loop_
_entity.id
_entity.type
_entity.pdbx_description
1 polymer ?
#
loop_
_entity_poly.entity_id
_entity_poly.type
_entity_poly.pdbx_seq_one_letter_code
_entity_poly.pdbx_strand_id
1 'polypeptide(L)' 'MADRPKRRPGETREKLMNAALTLVGKGRHFASLGIREVTRQAGVVPTSFYRHFRSMDDLGL' A
#
# COMPACT_ATOMS: atom_id res chain seq x y z
N MET A 1 -0.61 -5.32 27.08
CA MET A 1 0.63 -4.78 26.50
C MET A 1 0.60 -5.09 25.02
N ALA A 2 0.62 -4.07 24.17
CA ALA A 2 0.47 -4.21 22.72
C ALA A 2 1.63 -5.02 22.14
N ASP A 3 1.31 -6.21 21.62
CA ASP A 3 2.20 -6.95 20.75
C ASP A 3 2.48 -6.06 19.54
N ARG A 4 3.67 -5.47 19.46
CA ARG A 4 4.11 -4.72 18.29
C ARG A 4 4.66 -5.79 17.36
N PRO A 5 3.91 -6.26 16.35
CA PRO A 5 4.39 -7.35 15.53
C PRO A 5 5.72 -6.92 14.91
N LYS A 6 6.75 -7.75 15.13
CA LYS A 6 8.02 -7.67 14.40
C LYS A 6 7.66 -7.49 12.93
N ARG A 7 8.08 -6.38 12.32
CA ARG A 7 7.78 -6.10 10.92
C ARG A 7 8.35 -7.22 10.06
N ARG A 8 7.48 -8.14 9.64
CA ARG A 8 7.90 -9.28 8.81
C ARG A 8 8.21 -8.74 7.41
N PRO A 9 9.27 -9.21 6.74
CA PRO A 9 9.50 -8.90 5.33
C PRO A 9 8.30 -9.42 4.53
N GLY A 10 7.37 -8.52 4.17
CA GLY A 10 6.07 -8.87 3.59
C GLY A 10 4.92 -7.99 4.09
N GLU A 11 4.98 -7.54 5.35
CA GLU A 11 3.89 -6.76 5.98
C GLU A 11 3.65 -5.41 5.27
N THR A 12 4.71 -4.79 4.76
CA THR A 12 4.60 -3.51 4.02
C THR A 12 3.93 -3.70 2.66
N ARG A 13 4.20 -4.82 1.98
CA ARG A 13 3.55 -5.16 0.71
C ARG A 13 2.05 -5.37 0.92
N GLU A 14 1.67 -6.16 1.91
CA GLU A 14 0.26 -6.39 2.27
C GLU A 14 -0.46 -5.10 2.67
N LYS A 15 0.19 -4.23 3.45
CA LYS A 15 -0.37 -2.92 3.82
C LYS A 15 -0.66 -2.05 2.61
N LEU A 16 0.24 -2.02 1.62
CA LEU A 16 0.05 -1.28 0.37
C LEU A 16 -1.12 -1.84 -0.44
N MET A 17 -1.23 -3.16 -0.57
CA MET A 17 -2.35 -3.80 -1.28
C MET A 17 -3.68 -3.55 -0.57
N ASN A 18 -3.75 -3.76 0.75
CA ASN A 18 -4.95 -3.49 1.54
C ASN A 18 -5.38 -2.02 1.48
N ALA A 19 -4.41 -1.10 1.47
CA ALA A 19 -4.68 0.32 1.30
C ALA A 19 -5.28 0.64 -0.08
N ALA A 20 -4.72 0.07 -1.16
CA ALA A 20 -5.28 0.22 -2.49
C ALA A 20 -6.70 -0.34 -2.59
N LEU A 21 -6.94 -1.56 -2.08
CA LEU A 21 -8.27 -2.18 -2.01
C LEU A 21 -9.26 -1.33 -1.21
N THR A 22 -8.82 -0.75 -0.08
CA THR A 22 -9.66 0.15 0.72
C THR A 22 -10.04 1.41 -0.04
N LEU A 23 -9.11 1.98 -0.82
CA LEU A 23 -9.39 3.17 -1.63
C LEU A 23 -10.35 2.83 -2.78
N VAL A 24 -10.19 1.69 -3.43
CA VAL A 24 -11.11 1.22 -4.48
C VAL A 24 -12.50 0.92 -3.90
N GLY A 25 -12.58 0.26 -2.73
CA GLY A 25 -13.84 -0.02 -2.04
C GLY A 25 -14.62 1.23 -1.60
N LYS A 26 -13.96 2.40 -1.55
CA LYS A 26 -14.62 3.71 -1.34
C LYS A 26 -15.21 4.31 -2.63
N GLY A 27 -15.23 3.55 -3.73
CA GLY A 27 -15.74 3.99 -5.03
C GLY A 27 -14.72 4.71 -5.90
N ARG A 28 -13.43 4.66 -5.55
CA ARG A 28 -12.37 5.26 -6.39
C ARG A 28 -11.90 4.27 -7.45
N HIS A 29 -11.65 4.76 -8.65
CA HIS A 29 -11.08 3.94 -9.71
C HIS A 29 -9.58 3.70 -9.48
N PHE A 30 -9.11 2.46 -9.64
CA PHE A 30 -7.72 2.08 -9.40
C PHE A 30 -6.73 2.90 -10.24
N ALA A 31 -7.04 3.12 -11.52
CA ALA A 31 -6.20 3.92 -12.42
C ALA A 31 -6.09 5.41 -12.01
N SER A 32 -7.00 5.90 -11.17
CA SER A 32 -6.97 7.26 -10.62
C SER A 32 -6.25 7.36 -9.28
N LEU A 33 -5.77 6.24 -8.72
CA LEU A 33 -5.03 6.23 -7.46
C LEU A 33 -3.56 6.57 -7.69
N GLY A 34 -3.01 7.45 -6.87
CA GLY A 34 -1.57 7.73 -6.86
C GLY A 34 -0.79 6.94 -5.80
N ILE A 35 0.51 6.70 -6.05
CA ILE A 35 1.43 6.08 -5.08
C ILE A 35 1.34 6.75 -3.71
N ARG A 36 1.36 8.09 -3.67
CA ARG A 36 1.29 8.88 -2.43
C ARG A 36 0.01 8.62 -1.64
N GLU A 37 -1.09 8.38 -2.33
CA GLU A 37 -2.39 8.15 -1.71
C GLU A 37 -2.45 6.75 -1.08
N VAL A 38 -1.96 5.75 -1.81
CA VAL A 38 -1.85 4.38 -1.31
C VAL A 38 -0.89 4.31 -0.13
N THR A 39 0.29 4.92 -0.24
CA THR A 39 1.29 4.91 0.84
C THR A 39 0.80 5.65 2.07
N ARG A 40 0.07 6.76 1.90
CA ARG A 40 -0.58 7.48 3.00
C ARG A 40 -1.65 6.63 3.67
N GLN A 41 -2.52 5.98 2.90
CA GLN A 41 -3.55 5.09 3.42
C GLN A 41 -2.95 3.86 4.14
N ALA A 42 -1.81 3.35 3.67
CA ALA A 42 -1.07 2.25 4.27
C ALA A 42 -0.22 2.66 5.50
N GLY A 43 -0.06 3.96 5.77
CA GLY A 43 0.80 4.47 6.84
C GLY A 43 2.28 4.20 6.62
N VAL A 44 2.73 4.21 5.35
CA VAL A 44 4.12 3.93 4.95
C VAL A 44 4.71 5.11 4.19
N VAL A 45 6.03 5.25 4.24
CA VAL A 45 6.73 6.28 3.48
C VAL A 45 6.71 5.96 1.98
N PRO A 46 6.53 6.95 1.08
CA PRO A 46 6.48 6.72 -0.36
C PRO A 46 7.71 6.01 -0.93
N THR A 47 8.88 6.28 -0.38
CA THR A 47 10.14 5.63 -0.78
C THR A 47 10.12 4.11 -0.55
N SER A 48 9.35 3.63 0.43
CA SER A 48 9.21 2.19 0.69
C SER A 48 8.33 1.49 -0.33
N PHE A 49 7.51 2.23 -1.10
CA PHE A 49 6.72 1.65 -2.19
C PHE A 49 7.63 1.00 -3.23
N TYR A 50 8.66 1.72 -3.67
CA TYR A 50 9.62 1.29 -4.69
C TYR A 50 10.46 0.07 -4.28
N ARG A 51 10.44 -0.31 -3.00
CA ARG A 51 11.08 -1.55 -2.53
C ARG A 51 10.24 -2.80 -2.81
N HIS A 52 8.94 -2.63 -3.10
CA HIS A 52 7.99 -3.71 -3.31
C HIS A 52 7.34 -3.69 -4.68
N PHE A 53 7.09 -2.49 -5.22
CA PHE A 53 6.41 -2.29 -6.49
C PHE A 53 7.11 -1.19 -7.29
N ARG A 54 7.27 -1.40 -8.60
CA ARG A 54 7.90 -0.41 -9.49
C ARG A 54 6.94 0.69 -9.91
N SER A 55 5.63 0.42 -9.95
CA SER A 55 4.58 1.37 -10.31
C SER A 55 3.23 0.99 -9.67
N MET A 56 2.20 1.82 -9.86
CA MET A 56 0.83 1.45 -9.48
C MET A 56 0.30 0.27 -10.31
N ASP A 57 0.70 0.14 -11.56
CA ASP A 57 0.33 -1.01 -12.39
C ASP A 57 0.91 -2.31 -11.83
N ASP A 58 2.17 -2.28 -11.37
CA ASP A 58 2.85 -3.41 -10.71
C ASP A 58 2.20 -3.81 -9.37
N LEU A 59 1.45 -2.89 -8.74
CA LEU A 59 0.64 -3.19 -7.57
C LEU A 59 -0.67 -3.90 -7.92
N GLY A 60 -1.20 -3.69 -9.13
CA GLY A 60 -2.45 -4.25 -9.62
C GLY A 60 -2.32 -5.53 -10.45
N LEU A 61 -1.10 -5.95 -10.79
CA LEU A 61 -0.75 -7.22 -11.43
C LEU A 61 -0.65 -8.37 -10.41
#